data_AF-F2NWN0-F1
#
_entry.id   AF-F2NWN0-F1
#
_cell.length_a   1.000
_cell.length_b   1.000
_cell.length_c   1.000
_cell.angle_alpha   90.00
_cell.angle_beta   90.00
_cell.angle_gamma   90.00
#
_symmetry.space_group_name_H-M   'P 1'
#
loop_
_entity.id
_entity.type
_entity.pdbx_description
1 polymer ?
#
loop_
_entity_poly.entity_id
_entity_poly.type
_entity_poly.pdbx_seq_one_letter_code
_entity_poly.pdbx_strand_id
1 'polypeptide(L)'
;MSNKKQLVLDALNNKPTERVPVGFWFHYTKNEMLPVSENPEMRKQNLDGHKKFVQEFKPDFVKLMSDGYFFEPKTAKFLHNVKSAKELYELKPVSKNDSWISEQVSLVKELTSSFVNEVSSFIKNSEIPARHVNLHKKIIK
;
A
#
# COMPACT_ATOMS: atom_id res chain seq x y z
N MET A 1 -9.12 22.31 -21.01
CA MET A 1 -9.38 21.07 -20.25
C MET A 1 -8.91 21.28 -18.82
N SER A 2 -9.75 21.00 -17.83
CA SER A 2 -9.35 21.06 -16.42
C SER A 2 -8.21 20.09 -16.13
N ASN A 3 -7.23 20.51 -15.32
CA ASN A 3 -6.15 19.64 -14.85
C ASN A 3 -6.75 18.48 -14.04
N LYS A 4 -6.44 17.22 -14.40
CA LYS A 4 -6.93 16.01 -13.71
C LYS A 4 -6.70 16.06 -12.19
N LYS A 5 -5.58 16.63 -11.73
CA LYS A 5 -5.30 16.81 -10.30
C LYS A 5 -6.32 17.73 -9.64
N GLN A 6 -6.63 18.85 -10.29
CA GLN A 6 -7.60 19.82 -9.77
C GLN A 6 -9.01 19.22 -9.75
N LEU A 7 -9.37 18.44 -10.78
CA LEU A 7 -10.62 17.70 -10.82
C LEU A 7 -10.79 16.77 -9.60
N VAL A 8 -9.74 16.01 -9.26
CA VAL A 8 -9.76 15.11 -8.10
C VAL A 8 -9.83 15.89 -6.79
N LEU A 9 -9.05 16.97 -6.66
CA LEU A 9 -9.06 17.81 -5.45
C LEU A 9 -10.42 18.49 -5.24
N ASP A 10 -11.04 19.01 -6.28
CA ASP A 10 -12.34 19.67 -6.19
C ASP A 10 -13.45 18.67 -5.83
N ALA A 11 -13.41 17.47 -6.42
CA ALA A 11 -14.32 16.38 -6.03
C ALA A 11 -14.17 16.00 -4.55
N LEU A 12 -12.94 15.88 -4.04
CA LEU A 12 -12.69 15.56 -2.62
C LEU A 12 -13.11 16.69 -1.67
N ASN A 13 -13.12 17.93 -2.14
CA ASN A 13 -13.53 19.11 -1.37
C ASN A 13 -15.02 19.48 -1.58
N ASN A 14 -15.84 18.57 -2.11
CA ASN A 14 -17.28 18.79 -2.37
C ASN A 14 -17.58 20.01 -3.26
N LYS A 15 -16.67 20.38 -4.17
CA LYS A 15 -16.88 21.45 -5.14
C LYS A 15 -17.51 20.91 -6.43
N PRO A 16 -18.26 21.73 -7.19
CA PRO A 16 -18.73 21.35 -8.52
C PRO A 16 -17.56 20.98 -9.43
N THR A 17 -17.70 19.90 -10.19
CA THR A 17 -16.69 19.40 -11.13
C THR A 17 -17.29 19.20 -12.52
N GLU A 18 -16.46 19.33 -13.56
CA GLU A 18 -16.88 19.17 -14.95
C GLU A 18 -17.37 17.73 -15.26
N ARG A 19 -16.79 16.75 -14.56
CA ARG A 19 -17.16 15.32 -14.63
C ARG A 19 -16.71 14.59 -13.37
N VAL A 20 -17.20 13.37 -13.18
CA VAL A 20 -16.77 12.50 -12.08
C VAL A 20 -15.33 12.00 -12.33
N PRO A 21 -14.39 12.15 -11.37
CA PRO A 21 -13.05 11.56 -11.49
C PRO A 21 -13.10 10.04 -11.28
N VAL A 22 -12.32 9.29 -12.08
CA VAL A 22 -12.31 7.83 -12.08
C VAL A 22 -10.91 7.28 -11.82
N GLY A 23 -10.85 6.25 -10.96
CA GLY A 23 -9.66 5.47 -10.67
C GLY A 23 -10.06 4.11 -10.10
N PHE A 24 -9.23 3.10 -10.33
CA PHE A 24 -9.45 1.73 -9.86
C PHE A 24 -8.31 1.27 -8.97
N TRP A 25 -8.60 0.28 -8.13
CA TRP A 25 -7.64 -0.30 -7.20
C TRP A 25 -7.34 -1.73 -7.62
N PHE A 26 -6.06 -2.00 -7.87
CA PHE A 26 -5.59 -3.32 -8.30
C PHE A 26 -4.45 -3.78 -7.42
N HIS A 27 -4.38 -5.08 -7.17
CA HIS A 27 -3.13 -5.72 -6.81
C HIS A 27 -2.42 -6.13 -8.11
N TYR A 28 -1.10 -6.00 -8.13
CA TYR A 28 -0.29 -6.22 -9.32
C TYR A 28 0.57 -7.48 -9.21
N THR A 29 0.57 -8.09 -8.03
CA THR A 29 1.27 -9.33 -7.71
C THR A 29 0.25 -10.46 -7.50
N LYS A 30 0.66 -11.72 -7.71
CA LYS A 30 -0.23 -12.88 -7.52
C LYS A 30 -0.58 -13.15 -6.06
N ASN A 31 0.30 -12.78 -5.15
CA ASN A 31 0.11 -12.91 -3.71
C ASN A 31 0.79 -11.74 -3.02
N GLU A 32 0.01 -10.70 -2.79
CA GLU A 32 0.39 -9.42 -2.22
C GLU A 32 0.85 -9.50 -0.76
N MET A 33 0.56 -10.61 -0.09
CA MET A 33 0.88 -10.84 1.32
C MET A 33 2.29 -11.42 1.52
N LEU A 34 2.92 -11.92 0.45
CA LEU A 34 4.29 -12.43 0.52
C LEU A 34 5.27 -11.28 0.67
N PRO A 35 6.23 -11.37 1.62
CA PRO A 35 7.16 -10.28 1.84
C PRO A 35 8.13 -10.14 0.65
N VAL A 36 8.34 -8.91 0.19
CA VAL A 36 9.31 -8.62 -0.90
C VAL A 36 10.72 -9.09 -0.54
N SER A 37 11.08 -9.10 0.74
CA SER A 37 12.38 -9.62 1.21
C SER A 37 12.63 -11.08 0.83
N GLU A 38 11.57 -11.88 0.69
CA GLU A 38 11.64 -13.29 0.28
C GLU A 38 11.30 -13.47 -1.21
N ASN A 39 10.63 -12.48 -1.82
CA ASN A 39 10.11 -12.53 -3.19
C ASN A 39 10.46 -11.22 -3.94
N PRO A 40 11.75 -10.96 -4.24
CA PRO A 40 12.20 -9.68 -4.77
C PRO A 40 11.55 -9.29 -6.11
N GLU A 41 11.19 -10.28 -6.94
CA GLU A 41 10.47 -10.10 -8.22
C GLU A 41 9.15 -9.35 -8.06
N MET A 42 8.49 -9.45 -6.88
CA MET A 42 7.22 -8.77 -6.62
C MET A 42 7.33 -7.26 -6.72
N ARG A 43 8.47 -6.68 -6.33
CA ARG A 43 8.69 -5.24 -6.45
C ARG A 43 8.58 -4.81 -7.91
N LYS A 44 9.25 -5.53 -8.80
CA LYS A 44 9.23 -5.26 -10.24
C LYS A 44 7.84 -5.46 -10.83
N GLN A 45 7.18 -6.57 -10.51
CA GLN A 45 5.80 -6.82 -10.93
C GLN A 45 4.85 -5.70 -10.52
N ASN A 46 5.00 -5.22 -9.28
CA ASN A 46 4.21 -4.12 -8.77
C ASN A 46 4.48 -2.82 -9.53
N LEU A 47 5.75 -2.47 -9.78
CA LEU A 47 6.13 -1.30 -10.59
C LEU A 47 5.57 -1.37 -12.01
N ASP A 48 5.78 -2.50 -12.69
CA ASP A 48 5.38 -2.69 -14.08
C ASP A 48 3.85 -2.70 -14.23
N GLY A 49 3.15 -3.32 -13.28
CA GLY A 49 1.70 -3.35 -13.24
C GLY A 49 1.08 -1.95 -13.11
N HIS A 50 1.61 -1.12 -12.20
CA HIS A 50 1.19 0.27 -12.07
C HIS A 50 1.44 1.07 -13.35
N LYS A 51 2.63 0.96 -13.93
CA LYS A 51 2.99 1.66 -15.18
C LYS A 51 2.03 1.28 -16.30
N LYS A 52 1.78 -0.02 -16.47
CA LYS A 52 0.83 -0.55 -17.46
C LYS A 52 -0.57 0.01 -17.24
N PHE A 53 -1.07 -0.01 -16.01
CA PHE A 53 -2.39 0.54 -15.68
C PHE A 53 -2.51 2.02 -16.01
N VAL A 54 -1.50 2.83 -15.65
CA VAL A 54 -1.50 4.27 -15.95
C VAL A 54 -1.45 4.54 -17.45
N GLN A 55 -0.66 3.77 -18.20
CA GLN A 55 -0.50 3.94 -19.64
C GLN A 55 -1.76 3.53 -20.43
N GLU A 56 -2.36 2.40 -20.08
CA GLU A 56 -3.51 1.84 -20.82
C GLU A 56 -4.82 2.51 -20.43
N PHE A 57 -5.09 2.66 -19.12
CA PHE A 57 -6.38 3.16 -18.62
C PHE A 57 -6.41 4.69 -18.49
N LYS A 58 -5.27 5.34 -18.28
CA LYS A 58 -5.15 6.80 -18.09
C LYS A 58 -6.10 7.38 -17.03
N PRO A 59 -6.07 6.86 -15.79
CA PRO A 59 -6.98 7.29 -14.72
C PRO A 59 -6.81 8.78 -14.35
N ASP A 60 -7.76 9.30 -13.56
CA ASP A 60 -7.66 10.63 -12.95
C ASP A 60 -6.81 10.63 -11.68
N PHE A 61 -6.83 9.50 -10.97
CA PHE A 61 -5.97 9.24 -9.83
C PHE A 61 -5.58 7.77 -9.76
N VAL A 62 -4.42 7.52 -9.17
CA VAL A 62 -3.88 6.17 -8.97
C VAL A 62 -3.70 5.93 -7.49
N LYS A 63 -4.10 4.75 -7.04
CA LYS A 63 -3.70 4.24 -5.74
C LYS A 63 -2.37 3.53 -5.89
N LEU A 64 -1.34 4.05 -5.23
CA LEU A 64 -0.05 3.40 -5.07
C LEU A 64 -0.21 2.23 -4.11
N MET A 65 0.00 1.03 -4.64
CA MET A 65 -0.06 -0.22 -3.90
C MET A 65 1.35 -0.63 -3.52
N SER A 66 1.51 -1.02 -2.26
CA SER A 66 2.76 -1.48 -1.65
C SER A 66 2.74 -3.00 -1.50
N ASP A 67 2.37 -3.71 -2.57
CA ASP A 67 2.32 -5.18 -2.59
C ASP A 67 3.65 -5.77 -2.08
N GLY A 68 3.54 -6.72 -1.15
CA GLY A 68 4.66 -7.36 -0.45
C GLY A 68 5.35 -6.52 0.63
N TYR A 69 4.84 -5.33 0.92
CA TYR A 69 5.28 -4.48 2.03
C TYR A 69 4.18 -4.25 3.09
N PHE A 70 3.12 -5.04 3.12
CA PHE A 70 2.00 -4.82 4.05
C PHE A 70 2.35 -5.05 5.51
N PHE A 71 3.31 -5.92 5.80
CA PHE A 71 3.74 -6.20 7.17
C PHE A 71 5.25 -6.09 7.28
N GLU A 72 5.68 -5.52 8.40
CA GLU A 72 7.09 -5.54 8.76
C GLU A 72 7.45 -6.97 9.20
N PRO A 73 8.51 -7.59 8.63
CA PRO A 73 8.81 -9.00 8.85
C PRO A 73 8.98 -9.42 10.32
N LYS A 74 9.61 -8.60 11.17
CA LYS A 74 9.82 -8.93 12.59
C LYS A 74 8.51 -8.91 13.35
N THR A 75 7.66 -7.92 13.09
CA THR A 75 6.32 -7.76 13.67
C THR A 75 5.43 -8.92 13.27
N ALA A 76 5.41 -9.29 11.98
CA ALA A 76 4.66 -10.46 11.50
C ALA A 76 5.14 -11.75 12.22
N LYS A 77 6.46 -11.98 12.25
CA LYS A 77 7.05 -13.14 12.94
C LYS A 77 6.71 -13.17 14.43
N PHE A 78 6.72 -12.02 15.11
CA PHE A 78 6.33 -11.93 16.51
C PHE A 78 4.87 -12.34 16.69
N LEU A 79 3.95 -11.73 15.93
CA LEU A 79 2.51 -11.98 16.03
C LEU A 79 2.14 -13.45 15.72
N HIS A 80 2.86 -14.10 14.79
CA HIS A 80 2.66 -15.52 14.51
C HIS A 80 3.02 -16.46 15.67
N ASN A 81 3.91 -16.03 16.56
CA ASN A 81 4.42 -16.86 17.66
C ASN A 81 3.79 -16.55 19.02
N VAL A 82 3.05 -15.45 19.12
CA VAL A 82 2.33 -15.06 20.35
C VAL A 82 1.30 -16.12 20.74
N LYS A 83 1.30 -16.51 22.01
CA LYS A 83 0.40 -17.52 22.57
C LYS A 83 -0.61 -16.96 23.56
N SER A 84 -0.44 -15.73 24.01
CA SER A 84 -1.33 -15.09 24.99
C SER A 84 -1.47 -13.59 24.75
N ALA A 85 -2.57 -13.00 25.21
CA ALA A 85 -2.76 -11.54 25.12
C ALA A 85 -1.69 -10.76 25.89
N LYS A 86 -1.13 -11.34 26.97
CA LYS A 86 -0.07 -10.71 27.78
C LYS A 86 1.23 -10.54 26.99
N GLU A 87 1.56 -11.48 26.11
CA GLU A 87 2.76 -11.38 25.27
C GLU A 87 2.66 -10.22 24.28
N LEU A 88 1.46 -9.76 23.87
CA LEU A 88 1.30 -8.61 22.97
C LEU A 88 1.91 -7.32 23.54
N TYR A 89 2.02 -7.18 24.87
CA TYR A 89 2.67 -6.04 25.50
C TYR A 89 4.19 -6.00 25.26
N GLU A 90 4.79 -7.09 24.79
CA GLU A 90 6.22 -7.16 24.44
C GLU A 90 6.49 -6.71 23.00
N LEU A 91 5.44 -6.41 22.21
CA LEU A 91 5.58 -5.94 20.85
C LEU A 91 6.36 -4.62 20.81
N LYS A 92 7.46 -4.61 20.07
CA LYS A 92 8.28 -3.42 19.90
C LYS A 92 7.83 -2.63 18.66
N PRO A 93 7.79 -1.29 18.74
CA PRO A 93 7.51 -0.47 17.57
C PRO A 93 8.62 -0.64 16.53
N VAL A 94 8.25 -0.57 15.26
CA VAL A 94 9.19 -0.55 14.14
C VAL A 94 10.06 0.70 14.24
N SER A 95 11.38 0.54 14.06
CA SER A 95 12.31 1.66 14.07
C SER A 95 12.04 2.59 12.88
N LYS A 96 12.14 3.90 13.09
CA LYS A 96 12.00 4.90 12.01
C LYS A 96 13.00 4.71 10.86
N ASN A 97 14.15 4.11 11.15
CA ASN A 97 15.22 3.86 10.19
C ASN A 97 15.23 2.39 9.69
N ASP A 98 14.15 1.63 9.92
CA ASP A 98 14.06 0.25 9.45
C ASP A 98 14.02 0.19 7.92
N SER A 99 14.72 -0.79 7.33
CA SER A 99 14.83 -0.95 5.87
C SER A 99 13.46 -1.19 5.23
N TRP A 100 12.52 -1.81 5.95
CA TRP A 100 11.16 -2.01 5.47
C TRP A 100 10.44 -0.68 5.18
N ILE A 101 10.68 0.36 5.98
CA ILE A 101 10.11 1.70 5.76
C ILE A 101 10.81 2.39 4.58
N SER A 102 12.14 2.36 4.54
CA SER A 102 12.90 3.05 3.49
C SER A 102 12.66 2.44 2.10
N GLU A 103 12.47 1.12 2.01
CA GLU A 103 12.12 0.43 0.78
C GLU A 103 10.71 0.80 0.26
N GLN A 104 9.73 0.96 1.14
CA GLN A 104 8.41 1.47 0.77
C GLN A 104 8.47 2.90 0.25
N VAL A 105 9.23 3.77 0.92
CA VAL A 105 9.45 5.15 0.46
C VAL A 105 10.13 5.13 -0.91
N SER A 106 11.11 4.24 -1.12
CA SER A 106 11.76 4.05 -2.42
C SER A 106 10.78 3.60 -3.50
N LEU A 107 9.90 2.63 -3.20
CA LEU A 107 8.82 2.20 -4.10
C LEU A 107 7.92 3.35 -4.53
N VAL A 108 7.42 4.11 -3.56
CA VAL A 108 6.53 5.24 -3.81
C VAL A 108 7.22 6.28 -4.69
N LYS A 109 8.46 6.65 -4.37
CA LYS A 109 9.24 7.62 -5.16
C LYS A 109 9.38 7.17 -6.61
N GLU A 110 9.72 5.91 -6.84
CA GLU A 110 9.89 5.35 -8.18
C GLU A 110 8.56 5.29 -8.96
N LEU A 111 7.47 4.94 -8.31
CA LEU A 111 6.13 4.98 -8.93
C LEU A 111 5.77 6.42 -9.31
N THR A 112 5.91 7.36 -8.38
CA THR A 112 5.56 8.77 -8.63
C THR A 112 6.42 9.42 -9.70
N SER A 113 7.71 9.05 -9.81
CA SER A 113 8.59 9.59 -10.86
C SER A 113 8.29 8.99 -12.24
N SER A 114 7.72 7.77 -12.27
CA SER A 114 7.33 7.11 -13.51
C SER A 114 6.02 7.62 -14.09
N PHE A 115 5.17 8.26 -13.29
CA PHE A 115 3.91 8.81 -13.74
C PHE A 115 4.12 10.22 -14.29
N VAL A 116 3.50 10.51 -15.43
CA VAL A 116 3.43 11.89 -15.94
C VAL A 116 2.73 12.74 -14.88
N ASN A 117 3.24 13.97 -14.65
CA ASN A 117 2.83 14.93 -13.62
C ASN A 117 1.33 15.31 -13.56
N GLU A 118 0.47 14.63 -14.30
CA GLU A 118 -0.96 14.89 -14.45
C GLU A 118 -1.83 14.00 -13.55
N VAL A 119 -1.31 12.93 -12.95
CA VAL A 119 -2.13 11.98 -12.16
C VAL A 119 -1.92 12.17 -10.66
N SER A 120 -3.00 12.35 -9.90
CA SER A 120 -2.95 12.36 -8.44
C SER A 120 -2.65 10.95 -7.91
N SER A 121 -1.73 10.83 -6.96
CA SER A 121 -1.32 9.54 -6.38
C SER A 121 -1.70 9.45 -4.91
N PHE A 122 -2.38 8.37 -4.52
CA PHE A 122 -2.76 8.09 -3.14
C PHE A 122 -1.96 6.90 -2.63
N ILE A 123 -1.31 7.03 -1.48
CA ILE A 123 -0.52 5.95 -0.89
C ILE A 123 -1.39 5.17 0.09
N LYS A 124 -1.42 3.84 -0.04
CA LYS A 124 -1.91 2.95 1.03
C LYS A 124 -0.73 2.64 1.96
N ASN A 125 -0.71 3.24 3.16
CA ASN A 125 0.43 3.10 4.09
C ASN A 125 0.25 2.00 5.16
N SER A 126 -0.89 1.29 5.19
CA SER A 126 -1.08 0.11 6.05
C SER A 126 -2.46 -0.51 5.82
N GLU A 127 -2.59 -1.83 5.96
CA GLU A 127 -3.86 -2.42 6.35
C GLU A 127 -4.09 -2.19 7.85
N ILE A 128 -5.33 -1.93 8.24
CA ILE A 128 -5.71 -1.79 9.65
C ILE A 128 -5.22 -3.04 10.41
N PRO A 129 -4.39 -2.90 11.47
CA PRO A 129 -3.86 -4.04 12.24
C PRO A 129 -4.94 -5.03 12.70
N ALA A 130 -6.16 -4.53 12.92
CA ALA A 130 -7.33 -5.30 13.32
C ALA A 130 -7.72 -6.43 12.33
N ARG A 131 -7.38 -6.35 11.05
CA ARG A 131 -7.72 -7.41 10.07
C ARG A 131 -6.98 -8.73 10.32
N HIS A 132 -5.81 -8.69 10.98
CA HIS A 132 -4.93 -9.86 11.12
C HIS A 132 -4.71 -10.30 12.57
N VAL A 133 -5.31 -9.60 13.53
CA VAL A 133 -5.59 -10.17 14.85
C VAL A 133 -6.74 -11.17 14.69
N ASN A 134 -6.49 -12.25 13.94
CA ASN A 134 -7.31 -13.45 13.98
C ASN A 134 -6.94 -14.21 15.27
N LEU A 135 -7.33 -13.61 16.40
CA LEU A 135 -7.30 -14.15 17.77
C LEU A 135 -8.21 -15.38 17.93
N HIS A 136 -8.63 -16.00 16.83
CA HIS A 136 -9.53 -17.12 16.82
C HIS A 136 -8.81 -18.40 17.30
N LYS A 137 -9.21 -18.78 18.53
CA LYS A 137 -9.17 -20.11 19.15
C LYS A 137 -7.98 -20.50 20.03
N LYS A 138 -6.85 -19.78 20.05
CA LYS A 138 -5.72 -20.15 20.93
C LYS A 138 -5.67 -19.42 22.28
N ILE A 139 -6.23 -18.22 22.38
CA ILE A 139 -6.09 -17.36 23.56
C ILE A 139 -7.35 -17.39 24.46
N ILE A 140 -8.46 -17.96 23.98
CA ILE A 140 -9.74 -18.07 24.72
C ILE A 140 -9.99 -19.54 25.14
N LYS A 141 -8.97 -20.23 25.65
CA LYS A 141 -9.14 -21.44 26.45
C LYS A 141 -8.33 -21.32 27.72
#